data_AF-A0A1V6UZD7-F1
#
_entry.id   AF-A0A1V6UZD7-F1
#
_cell.length_a   1.000
_cell.length_b   1.000
_cell.length_c   1.000
_cell.angle_alpha   90.00
_cell.angle_beta   90.00
_cell.angle_gamma   90.00
#
_symmetry.space_group_name_H-M   'P 1'
#
loop_
_entity.id
_entity.type
_entity.pdbx_description
1 polymer ?
#
loop_
_entity_poly.entity_id
_entity_poly.type
_entity_poly.pdbx_seq_one_letter_code
_entity_poly.pdbx_strand_id
1 'polypeptide(L)'
;MSTSQSPSAGDMPGTTTYINIDLMTQGSYWRPNDIYQPQIWAEPRKPLCDCPSHNERQWPLQFAELIIAPCTFRCPFCNGFNKAGKIRLMASNLRRHINKTHIEGHPARFGTLVVAAGVIGSQGVIPRSA
;
A
#
# COMPACT_ATOMS: atom_id res chain seq x y z
N MET A 1 -13.53 43.73 54.16
CA MET A 1 -12.22 43.66 53.48
C MET A 1 -12.34 42.66 52.33
N SER A 2 -12.00 43.10 51.13
CA SER A 2 -11.86 42.33 49.88
C SER A 2 -10.86 41.17 50.03
N THR A 3 -10.98 40.03 49.35
CA THR A 3 -10.52 39.75 47.98
C THR A 3 -10.84 38.27 47.66
N SER A 4 -11.49 37.93 46.54
CA SER A 4 -10.92 37.57 45.22
C SER A 4 -10.12 36.25 45.20
N GLN A 5 -10.68 35.21 44.56
CA GLN A 5 -9.90 34.26 43.77
C GLN A 5 -10.79 33.49 42.77
N SER A 6 -10.48 33.66 41.48
CA SER A 6 -10.88 32.79 40.36
C SER A 6 -9.58 32.18 39.77
N PRO A 7 -9.63 31.38 38.68
CA PRO A 7 -9.68 29.91 38.70
C PRO A 7 -8.47 29.29 37.97
N SER A 8 -8.29 27.95 38.04
CA SER A 8 -7.80 27.11 36.91
C SER A 8 -7.40 25.71 37.38
N ALA A 9 -8.08 24.70 36.84
CA ALA A 9 -7.44 23.49 36.34
C ALA A 9 -8.40 22.90 35.30
N GLY A 10 -7.99 22.97 34.03
CA GLY A 10 -8.78 22.47 32.92
C GLY A 10 -8.79 20.95 32.89
N ASP A 11 -9.95 20.36 33.13
CA ASP A 11 -10.26 19.02 32.70
C ASP A 11 -10.60 19.07 31.20
N MET A 12 -9.60 18.80 30.36
CA MET A 12 -9.87 18.39 28.99
C MET A 12 -10.46 16.98 29.02
N PRO A 13 -11.68 16.75 28.51
CA PRO A 13 -12.12 15.39 28.26
C PRO A 13 -11.21 14.85 27.15
N GLY A 14 -10.37 13.88 27.50
CA GLY A 14 -9.58 13.10 26.57
C GLY A 14 -10.53 12.50 25.55
N THR A 15 -10.68 13.20 24.42
CA THR A 15 -11.33 12.67 23.23
C THR A 15 -10.45 11.53 22.79
N THR A 16 -10.81 10.33 23.25
CA THR A 16 -10.28 9.09 22.70
C THR A 16 -10.80 9.06 21.28
N THR A 17 -10.04 9.66 20.37
CA THR A 17 -10.18 9.42 18.95
C THR A 17 -9.98 7.92 18.81
N TYR A 18 -11.07 7.18 18.72
CA TYR A 18 -11.07 5.86 18.13
C TYR A 18 -10.66 6.07 16.67
N ILE A 19 -9.36 6.24 16.46
CA ILE A 19 -8.77 6.04 15.16
C ILE A 19 -8.88 4.53 14.95
N ASN A 20 -10.06 4.10 14.54
CA ASN A 20 -10.26 2.84 13.85
C ASN A 20 -9.54 3.03 12.50
N ILE A 21 -8.20 3.08 12.53
CA ILE A 21 -7.38 3.03 11.34
C ILE A 21 -7.40 1.57 10.92
N ASP A 22 -8.58 1.17 10.45
CA ASP A 22 -8.79 0.31 9.30
C ASP A 22 -7.50 -0.33 8.81
N LEU A 23 -7.11 -1.40 9.50
CA LEU A 23 -5.88 -2.12 9.22
C LEU A 23 -5.93 -2.88 7.87
N MET A 24 -6.99 -2.64 7.09
CA MET A 24 -7.21 -3.07 5.71
C MET A 24 -7.32 -1.89 4.72
N THR A 25 -7.15 -0.62 5.13
CA THR A 25 -7.50 0.55 4.29
C THR A 25 -6.59 0.79 3.10
N GLN A 26 -5.30 0.54 3.24
CA GLN A 26 -4.35 0.91 2.19
C GLN A 26 -4.24 -0.26 1.23
N GLY A 27 -5.12 -0.25 0.23
CA GLY A 27 -4.99 -1.10 -0.94
C GLY A 27 -3.63 -0.99 -1.60
N SER A 28 -3.43 -1.75 -2.65
CA SER A 28 -2.16 -1.64 -3.38
C SER A 28 -1.99 -0.21 -3.89
N TYR A 29 -0.77 0.30 -3.81
CA TYR A 29 -0.38 1.60 -4.34
C TYR A 29 1.04 1.53 -4.89
N TRP A 30 1.52 2.64 -5.44
CA TRP A 30 2.90 2.79 -5.88
C TRP A 30 3.49 4.10 -5.38
N ARG A 31 4.81 4.15 -5.27
CA ARG A 31 5.57 5.37 -4.99
C ARG A 31 6.78 5.46 -5.92
N PRO A 32 7.29 6.66 -6.22
CA PRO A 32 8.55 6.81 -6.94
C PRO A 32 9.68 6.04 -6.22
N ASN A 33 10.48 5.30 -6.97
CA ASN A 33 11.61 4.52 -6.43
C ASN A 33 12.95 5.27 -6.56
N ASP A 34 12.95 6.44 -7.19
CA ASP A 34 14.14 7.25 -7.46
C ASP A 34 13.75 8.72 -7.73
N ILE A 35 14.70 9.56 -8.09
CA ILE A 35 14.50 10.94 -8.57
C ILE A 35 13.69 11.02 -9.86
N TYR A 36 13.56 9.91 -10.59
CA TYR A 36 12.83 9.83 -11.84
C TYR A 36 11.36 9.49 -11.62
N GLN A 37 10.47 10.18 -12.34
CA GLN A 37 9.04 9.86 -12.36
C GLN A 37 8.70 8.83 -13.44
N PRO A 38 7.70 7.95 -13.21
CA PRO A 38 7.23 7.03 -14.23
C PRO A 38 6.74 7.75 -15.48
N GLN A 39 7.29 7.39 -16.65
CA GLN A 39 6.85 7.92 -17.95
C GLN A 39 5.94 6.94 -18.70
N ILE A 40 5.90 5.67 -18.28
CA ILE A 40 5.17 4.61 -18.99
C ILE A 40 4.24 3.93 -17.99
N TRP A 41 3.00 3.72 -18.43
CA TRP A 41 1.89 3.21 -17.62
C TRP A 41 1.31 1.94 -18.20
N ALA A 42 0.78 1.09 -17.33
CA ALA A 42 0.15 -0.15 -17.71
C ALA A 42 -1.21 0.13 -18.35
N GLU A 43 -1.43 -0.51 -19.49
CA GLU A 43 -2.72 -0.49 -20.17
C GLU A 43 -3.23 -1.92 -20.35
N PRO A 44 -4.52 -2.19 -20.05
CA PRO A 44 -5.53 -1.25 -19.58
C PRO A 44 -5.37 -0.88 -18.09
N ARG A 45 -5.84 0.32 -17.71
CA ARG A 45 -6.05 0.68 -16.30
C ARG A 45 -7.02 -0.30 -15.63
N LYS A 46 -6.60 -0.96 -14.56
CA LYS A 46 -7.42 -1.97 -13.88
C LYS A 46 -7.13 -2.10 -12.38
N PRO A 47 -8.16 -2.40 -11.57
CA PRO A 47 -7.97 -2.67 -10.15
C PRO A 47 -7.28 -4.01 -9.95
N LEU A 48 -6.47 -4.12 -8.88
CA LEU A 48 -5.74 -5.36 -8.60
C LEU A 48 -6.48 -6.34 -7.68
N CYS A 49 -7.60 -5.92 -7.12
CA CYS A 49 -8.50 -6.69 -6.26
C CYS A 49 -9.95 -6.20 -6.43
N ASP A 50 -10.91 -6.88 -5.80
CA ASP A 50 -12.33 -6.50 -5.79
C ASP A 50 -12.74 -5.76 -4.50
N CYS A 51 -11.78 -5.34 -3.68
CA CYS A 51 -12.07 -4.52 -2.50
C CYS A 51 -12.64 -3.15 -2.93
N PRO A 52 -13.81 -2.75 -2.43
CA PRO A 52 -14.49 -1.52 -2.87
C PRO A 52 -13.75 -0.23 -2.46
N SER A 53 -12.91 -0.29 -1.44
CA SER A 53 -12.08 0.84 -0.97
C SER A 53 -10.82 1.08 -1.81
N HIS A 54 -10.44 0.13 -2.69
CA HIS A 54 -9.17 0.18 -3.41
C HIS A 54 -9.36 0.75 -4.81
N ASN A 55 -9.04 2.03 -4.96
CA ASN A 55 -9.32 2.80 -6.18
C ASN A 55 -8.13 2.94 -7.13
N GLU A 56 -6.94 2.49 -6.75
CA GLU A 56 -5.77 2.55 -7.63
C GLU A 56 -5.95 1.60 -8.83
N ARG A 57 -5.83 2.17 -10.02
CA ARG A 57 -6.02 1.46 -11.30
C ARG A 57 -4.89 1.71 -12.28
N GLN A 58 -4.03 2.69 -12.01
CA GLN A 58 -2.96 3.09 -12.91
C GLN A 58 -1.63 2.65 -12.31
N TRP A 59 -0.90 1.83 -13.06
CA TRP A 59 0.30 1.16 -12.56
C TRP A 59 1.51 1.53 -13.41
N PRO A 60 2.58 2.06 -12.83
CA PRO A 60 3.78 2.40 -13.59
C PRO A 60 4.53 1.15 -14.05
N LEU A 61 5.20 1.25 -15.20
CA LEU A 61 6.10 0.20 -15.72
C LEU A 61 7.54 0.39 -15.28
N GLN A 62 7.91 1.57 -14.77
CA GLN A 62 9.29 1.94 -14.49
C GLN A 62 9.37 3.01 -13.39
N PHE A 63 10.54 3.10 -12.75
CA PHE A 63 10.91 4.10 -11.74
C PHE A 63 9.95 4.17 -10.54
N ALA A 64 9.39 3.03 -10.16
CA ALA A 64 8.41 2.96 -9.09
C ALA A 64 8.55 1.69 -8.26
N GLU A 65 8.20 1.82 -6.98
CA GLU A 65 8.02 0.71 -6.07
C GLU A 65 6.52 0.42 -5.95
N LEU A 66 6.14 -0.82 -6.24
CA LEU A 66 4.77 -1.29 -6.11
C LEU A 66 4.57 -1.94 -4.74
N ILE A 67 3.65 -1.39 -3.96
CA ILE A 67 3.25 -1.93 -2.66
C ILE A 67 2.01 -2.79 -2.87
N ILE A 68 2.18 -4.11 -2.78
CA ILE A 68 1.12 -5.08 -3.08
C ILE A 68 0.41 -5.50 -1.79
N ALA A 69 -0.84 -5.05 -1.63
CA ALA A 69 -1.70 -5.38 -0.51
C ALA A 69 -2.05 -6.89 -0.45
N PRO A 70 -2.31 -7.46 0.73
CA PRO A 70 -2.60 -8.89 0.90
C PRO A 70 -3.80 -9.40 0.12
N CYS A 71 -4.82 -8.56 -0.08
CA CYS A 71 -6.04 -8.88 -0.82
C CYS A 71 -5.86 -8.92 -2.34
N THR A 72 -4.67 -8.61 -2.85
CA THR A 72 -4.40 -8.47 -4.28
C THR A 72 -4.28 -9.81 -4.97
N PHE A 73 -5.00 -9.97 -6.10
CA PHE A 73 -5.01 -11.22 -6.85
C PHE A 73 -4.98 -11.05 -8.38
N ARG A 74 -4.91 -9.82 -8.90
CA ARG A 74 -4.73 -9.55 -10.34
C ARG A 74 -3.35 -8.94 -10.58
N CYS A 75 -2.70 -9.35 -11.67
CA CYS A 75 -1.47 -8.72 -12.13
C CYS A 75 -1.78 -7.41 -12.86
N PRO A 76 -1.09 -6.28 -12.58
CA PRO A 76 -1.28 -5.03 -13.31
C PRO A 76 -0.90 -5.15 -14.79
N PHE A 77 0.05 -6.03 -15.13
CA PHE A 77 0.71 -6.05 -16.43
C PHE A 77 0.23 -7.14 -17.38
N CYS A 78 -0.52 -8.13 -16.89
CA CYS A 78 -1.06 -9.19 -17.73
C CYS A 78 -2.40 -9.72 -17.22
N ASN A 79 -3.11 -10.46 -18.07
CA ASN A 79 -4.35 -11.15 -17.73
C ASN A 79 -4.13 -12.65 -17.47
N GLY A 80 -2.87 -13.11 -17.52
CA GLY A 80 -2.50 -14.52 -17.34
C GLY A 80 -2.46 -14.97 -15.88
N PHE A 81 -2.27 -14.05 -14.94
CA PHE A 81 -2.17 -14.36 -13.52
C PHE A 81 -3.54 -14.72 -12.93
N ASN A 82 -3.56 -15.81 -12.15
CA ASN A 82 -4.71 -16.26 -11.35
C ASN A 82 -6.07 -16.35 -12.09
N LYS A 83 -6.05 -16.80 -13.35
CA LYS A 83 -7.29 -17.10 -14.11
C LYS A 83 -8.19 -18.14 -13.42
N ALA A 84 -7.64 -18.94 -12.50
CA ALA A 84 -8.36 -19.99 -11.78
C ALA A 84 -9.13 -19.51 -10.54
N GLY A 85 -9.11 -18.19 -10.22
CA GLY A 85 -9.94 -17.61 -9.16
C GLY A 85 -9.62 -18.11 -7.74
N LYS A 86 -8.44 -18.69 -7.50
CA LYS A 86 -8.04 -19.18 -6.18
C LYS A 86 -7.52 -17.99 -5.36
N ILE A 87 -7.95 -17.82 -4.11
CA ILE A 87 -7.74 -16.56 -3.35
C ILE A 87 -6.64 -16.67 -2.27
N ARG A 88 -6.41 -17.85 -1.69
CA ARG A 88 -5.74 -17.99 -0.38
C ARG A 88 -4.23 -17.68 -0.31
N LEU A 89 -3.50 -17.51 -1.43
CA LEU A 89 -2.05 -17.26 -1.43
C LEU A 89 -1.63 -16.22 -2.50
N MET A 90 -2.49 -15.26 -2.81
CA MET A 90 -2.35 -14.50 -4.05
C MET A 90 -1.32 -13.39 -4.02
N ALA A 91 -1.18 -12.64 -2.93
CA ALA A 91 -0.27 -11.50 -2.93
C ALA A 91 1.21 -11.92 -3.05
N SER A 92 1.67 -12.94 -2.30
CA SER A 92 3.05 -13.43 -2.40
C SER A 92 3.34 -14.04 -3.78
N ASN A 93 2.43 -14.85 -4.30
CA ASN A 93 2.53 -15.43 -5.64
C ASN A 93 2.49 -14.35 -6.73
N LEU A 94 1.71 -13.30 -6.53
CA LEU A 94 1.65 -12.16 -7.45
C LEU A 94 2.97 -11.40 -7.46
N ARG A 95 3.54 -11.09 -6.29
CA ARG A 95 4.86 -10.45 -6.21
C ARG A 95 5.93 -11.29 -6.91
N ARG A 96 5.95 -12.61 -6.66
CA ARG A 96 6.84 -13.54 -7.36
C ARG A 96 6.60 -13.54 -8.87
N HIS A 97 5.35 -13.56 -9.30
CA HIS A 97 4.98 -13.51 -10.72
C HIS A 97 5.47 -12.22 -11.39
N ILE A 98 5.29 -11.06 -10.76
CA ILE A 98 5.79 -9.78 -11.28
C ILE A 98 7.31 -9.80 -11.40
N ASN A 99 8.02 -10.22 -10.35
CA ASN A 99 9.48 -10.33 -10.38
C ASN A 99 9.97 -11.25 -11.50
N LYS A 100 9.47 -12.48 -11.59
CA LYS A 100 9.97 -13.47 -12.56
C LYS A 100 9.53 -13.21 -14.00
N THR A 101 8.28 -12.78 -14.21
CA THR A 101 7.69 -12.70 -15.56
C THR A 101 7.93 -11.34 -16.20
N HIS A 102 7.87 -10.27 -15.40
CA HIS A 102 7.92 -8.90 -15.91
C HIS A 102 9.30 -8.27 -15.69
N ILE A 103 9.81 -8.25 -14.46
CA ILE A 103 11.09 -7.60 -14.16
C ILE A 103 12.25 -8.39 -14.76
N GLU A 104 12.39 -9.68 -14.40
CA GLU A 104 13.46 -10.53 -14.91
C GLU A 104 13.24 -10.92 -16.38
N GLY A 105 12.00 -11.13 -16.80
CA GLY A 105 11.68 -11.52 -18.18
C GLY A 105 11.79 -10.39 -19.20
N HIS A 106 11.63 -9.13 -18.77
CA HIS A 106 11.60 -7.96 -19.66
C HIS A 106 12.29 -6.73 -19.02
N PRO A 107 13.59 -6.83 -18.67
CA PRO A 107 14.29 -5.79 -17.90
C PRO A 107 14.37 -4.44 -18.61
N ALA A 108 14.37 -4.42 -19.95
CA ALA A 108 14.33 -3.18 -20.73
C ALA A 108 13.07 -2.34 -20.49
N ARG A 109 11.97 -2.96 -20.04
CA ARG A 109 10.69 -2.29 -19.77
C ARG A 109 10.41 -2.12 -18.28
N PHE A 110 10.79 -3.10 -17.46
CA PHE A 110 10.41 -3.17 -16.05
C PHE A 110 11.59 -3.17 -15.08
N GLY A 111 12.83 -3.10 -15.57
CA GLY A 111 14.04 -3.32 -14.76
C GLY A 111 14.25 -2.31 -13.62
N THR A 112 13.56 -1.17 -13.66
CA THR A 112 13.60 -0.14 -12.61
C THR A 112 12.42 -0.23 -11.64
N LEU A 113 11.53 -1.22 -11.80
CA LEU A 113 10.48 -1.51 -10.83
C LEU A 113 11.01 -2.32 -9.67
N VAL A 114 10.47 -1.98 -8.50
CA VAL A 114 10.60 -2.78 -7.28
C VAL A 114 9.22 -3.22 -6.83
N VAL A 115 9.10 -4.39 -6.22
CA VAL A 115 7.83 -4.91 -5.71
C VAL A 115 8.00 -5.32 -4.25
N ALA A 116 7.21 -4.70 -3.38
CA ALA A 116 7.24 -4.95 -1.94
C ALA A 116 5.87 -5.40 -1.42
N ALA A 117 5.88 -5.95 -0.20
CA ALA A 117 4.67 -6.32 0.50
C ALA A 117 4.01 -5.09 1.13
N GLY A 118 2.70 -4.93 0.94
CA GLY A 118 1.90 -4.05 1.79
C GLY A 118 1.81 -4.64 3.19
N VAL A 119 2.12 -3.84 4.21
CA VAL A 119 1.92 -4.22 5.61
C VAL A 119 0.44 -4.09 5.95
N ILE A 120 -0.11 -5.15 6.56
CA ILE A 120 -1.26 -5.01 7.45
C ILE A 120 -0.68 -4.27 8.64
N GLY A 121 -1.26 -3.14 9.04
CA GLY A 121 -0.74 -2.38 10.18
C GLY A 121 -0.43 -3.33 11.34
N SER A 122 0.81 -3.37 11.76
CA SER A 122 1.15 -3.79 13.10
C SER A 122 1.94 -2.61 13.59
N GLN A 123 1.37 -1.91 14.57
CA GLN A 123 2.00 -0.76 15.22
C GLN A 123 3.48 -1.04 15.38
N GLY A 124 4.31 -0.15 14.82
CA GLY A 124 5.73 -0.14 15.11
C GLY A 124 5.91 0.11 16.60
N VAL A 125 6.12 -0.97 17.36
CA VAL A 125 6.81 -0.85 18.64
C VAL A 125 8.27 -0.62 18.29
N ILE A 126 8.66 0.64 18.23
CA ILE A 126 10.06 1.04 18.29
C ILE A 126 10.43 0.95 19.78
N PRO A 127 11.27 0.00 20.23
CA PRO A 127 11.83 0.13 21.56
C PRO A 127 12.79 1.32 21.52
N ARG A 128 12.40 2.44 22.17
CA ARG A 128 13.36 3.47 22.56
C ARG A 128 14.26 2.83 23.62
N SER A 129 15.50 2.53 23.25
CA SER A 129 16.56 2.23 24.20
C SER A 129 16.72 3.39 25.18
N ALA A 130 16.82 3.03 26.46
CA ALA A 130 17.10 3.93 27.58
C ALA A 130 18.51 4.49 27.54
#